data_AF-A0A2S8BJH5-F1
#
_entry.id   AF-A0A2S8BJH5-F1
#
_cell.length_a   1.000
_cell.length_b   1.000
_cell.length_c   1.000
_cell.angle_alpha   90.00
_cell.angle_beta   90.00
_cell.angle_gamma   90.00
#
_symmetry.space_group_name_H-M   'P 1'
#
loop_
_entity.id
_entity.type
_entity.pdbx_description
1 polymer ?
#
loop_
_entity_poly.entity_id
_entity_poly.type
_entity_poly.pdbx_seq_one_letter_code
_entity_poly.pdbx_strand_id
1 'polypeptide(L)'
;MARCGSVATMTNLSGVGIWSAQLRYGDSAEAAEAAAELEELGYSALWIPDVGGPVFDAVGHLLASTRTATVATGILNLWMHTPEETAERSRR
;
A
#
# COMPACT_ATOMS: atom_id res chain seq x y z
N MET A 1 12.21 -9.91 -33.48
CA MET A 1 10.77 -9.91 -33.18
C MET A 1 10.61 -9.81 -31.66
N ALA A 2 10.65 -8.58 -31.12
CA ALA A 2 10.53 -8.37 -29.68
C ALA A 2 9.05 -8.45 -29.29
N ARG A 3 8.70 -9.39 -28.41
CA ARG A 3 7.37 -9.44 -27.81
C ARG A 3 7.16 -8.18 -26.97
N CYS A 4 6.22 -7.35 -27.39
CA CYS A 4 5.64 -6.31 -26.54
C CYS A 4 5.14 -7.00 -25.26
N GLY A 5 5.70 -6.64 -24.12
CA GLY A 5 5.28 -7.16 -22.82
C GLY A 5 3.79 -6.89 -22.64
N SER A 6 3.06 -7.90 -22.15
CA SER A 6 1.66 -7.74 -21.76
C SER A 6 1.53 -6.51 -20.88
N VAL A 7 0.65 -5.57 -21.25
CA VAL A 7 0.23 -4.51 -20.34
C VAL A 7 -0.36 -5.23 -19.13
N ALA A 8 0.33 -5.17 -17.99
CA ALA A 8 -0.23 -5.61 -16.72
C ALA A 8 -1.54 -4.86 -16.55
N THR A 9 -2.63 -5.57 -16.27
CA THR A 9 -3.92 -4.96 -15.92
C THR A 9 -3.68 -3.91 -14.84
N MET A 10 -3.73 -2.64 -15.24
CA MET A 10 -3.44 -1.52 -14.35
C MET A 10 -4.61 -1.41 -13.37
N THR A 11 -4.34 -1.58 -12.08
CA THR A 11 -5.35 -1.44 -11.02
C THR A 11 -5.99 -0.06 -11.15
N ASN A 12 -7.26 -0.01 -11.52
CA ASN A 12 -7.99 1.23 -11.68
C ASN A 12 -8.46 1.68 -10.30
N LEU A 13 -7.83 2.71 -9.74
CA LEU A 13 -8.26 3.29 -8.47
C LEU A 13 -9.59 4.03 -8.69
N SER A 14 -10.63 3.59 -7.99
CA SER A 14 -11.97 4.19 -8.02
C SER A 14 -12.55 4.27 -6.62
N GLY A 15 -13.41 5.23 -6.33
CA GLY A 15 -14.02 5.41 -5.01
C GLY A 15 -13.21 6.34 -4.09
N VAL A 16 -13.44 6.23 -2.78
CA VAL A 16 -12.78 7.07 -1.76
C VAL A 16 -11.68 6.27 -1.09
N GLY A 17 -10.50 6.89 -0.94
CA GLY A 17 -9.40 6.35 -0.14
C GLY A 17 -9.15 7.15 1.14
N ILE A 18 -8.52 6.51 2.11
CA ILE A 18 -8.12 7.11 3.39
C ILE A 18 -6.61 7.26 3.43
N TRP A 19 -6.14 8.45 3.76
CA TRP A 19 -4.75 8.67 4.15
C TRP A 19 -4.65 8.73 5.68
N SER A 20 -3.76 7.95 6.28
CA SER A 20 -3.65 7.87 7.74
C SER A 20 -2.21 7.60 8.20
N ALA A 21 -1.70 8.45 9.09
CA ALA A 21 -0.45 8.22 9.79
C ALA A 21 -0.60 7.14 10.88
N GLN A 22 -1.81 6.93 11.42
CA GLN A 22 -2.07 5.93 12.46
C GLN A 22 -2.00 4.51 11.90
N LEU A 23 -2.44 4.28 10.66
CA LEU A 23 -2.24 3.01 9.96
C LEU A 23 -0.74 2.69 9.74
N ARG A 24 0.13 3.70 9.85
CA ARG A 24 1.57 3.58 9.65
C ARG A 24 2.37 3.47 10.94
N TYR A 25 2.07 4.32 11.91
CA TYR A 25 2.88 4.54 13.12
C TYR A 25 2.13 4.22 14.41
N GLY A 26 0.85 3.84 14.33
CA GLY A 26 0.07 3.36 15.48
C GLY A 26 0.45 1.93 15.86
N ASP A 27 -0.34 1.36 16.78
CA ASP A 27 -0.21 -0.05 17.12
C ASP A 27 -0.53 -0.93 15.90
N SER A 28 0.28 -1.97 15.70
CA SER A 28 0.14 -2.84 14.52
C SER A 28 -1.16 -3.65 14.51
N ALA A 29 -1.66 -4.10 15.67
CA ALA A 29 -2.90 -4.85 15.75
C ALA A 29 -4.09 -3.94 15.47
N GLU A 30 -4.11 -2.74 16.07
CA GLU A 30 -5.14 -1.74 15.80
C GLU A 30 -5.14 -1.30 14.33
N ALA A 31 -3.96 -1.16 13.71
CA ALA A 31 -3.84 -0.83 12.29
C ALA A 31 -4.41 -1.93 11.38
N ALA A 32 -4.23 -3.21 11.72
CA ALA A 32 -4.82 -4.33 10.98
C ALA A 32 -6.34 -4.35 11.09
N GLU A 33 -6.87 -4.20 12.31
CA GLU A 33 -8.32 -4.16 12.55
C GLU A 33 -8.96 -2.98 11.82
N ALA A 34 -8.37 -1.78 11.93
CA ALA A 34 -8.85 -0.60 11.22
C ALA A 34 -8.79 -0.76 9.70
N ALA A 35 -7.76 -1.41 9.16
CA ALA A 35 -7.66 -1.66 7.72
C ALA A 35 -8.80 -2.56 7.21
N ALA A 36 -9.11 -3.63 7.95
CA ALA A 36 -10.22 -4.52 7.63
C ALA A 36 -11.57 -3.79 7.71
N GLU A 37 -11.80 -3.01 8.78
CA GLU A 37 -13.03 -2.24 8.96
C GLU A 37 -13.21 -1.20 7.85
N LEU A 38 -12.16 -0.46 7.49
CA LEU A 38 -12.22 0.54 6.43
C LEU A 38 -12.55 -0.11 5.06
N GLU A 39 -12.02 -1.30 4.77
CA GLU A 39 -12.42 -2.05 3.58
C GLU A 39 -13.91 -2.42 3.62
N GLU A 40 -14.41 -2.92 4.76
CA GLU A 40 -15.81 -3.31 4.92
C GLU A 40 -16.79 -2.13 4.79
N LEU A 41 -16.34 -0.94 5.19
CA LEU A 41 -17.07 0.31 4.98
C LEU A 41 -17.04 0.83 3.53
N GLY A 42 -16.27 0.19 2.64
CA GLY A 42 -16.22 0.49 1.22
C GLY A 42 -15.14 1.48 0.80
N TYR A 43 -14.16 1.77 1.66
CA TYR A 43 -12.98 2.53 1.23
C TYR A 43 -12.10 1.65 0.34
N SER A 44 -11.82 2.15 -0.86
CA SER A 44 -11.15 1.36 -1.89
C SER A 44 -9.63 1.44 -1.85
N ALA A 45 -9.08 2.41 -1.11
CA ALA A 45 -7.64 2.58 -0.98
C ALA A 45 -7.22 3.07 0.42
N LEU A 46 -6.12 2.52 0.93
CA LEU A 46 -5.46 2.93 2.15
C LEU A 46 -4.08 3.49 1.82
N TRP A 47 -3.82 4.72 2.25
CA TRP A 47 -2.58 5.44 1.98
C TRP A 47 -1.82 5.70 3.28
N ILE A 48 -0.54 5.32 3.29
CA ILE A 48 0.33 5.54 4.43
C ILE A 48 1.53 6.44 4.06
N PRO A 49 1.98 7.32 4.97
CA PRO A 49 3.17 8.14 4.74
C PRO A 49 4.46 7.33 4.91
N ASP A 50 5.46 7.63 4.08
CA ASP A 50 6.83 7.19 4.29
C ASP A 50 7.72 8.36 4.77
N VAL A 51 7.86 8.50 6.09
CA VAL A 51 8.76 9.50 6.71
C VAL A 51 9.82 8.84 7.59
N GLY A 52 10.02 7.52 7.43
CA GLY A 52 10.98 6.72 8.19
C GLY A 52 10.46 5.33 8.55
N GLY A 53 11.40 4.42 8.86
CA GLY A 53 11.10 3.04 9.26
C GLY A 53 10.78 2.10 8.10
N PRO A 54 10.40 0.84 8.37
CA PRO A 54 10.21 -0.19 7.34
C PRO A 54 8.85 -0.03 6.64
N VAL A 55 8.76 0.78 5.57
CA VAL A 55 7.49 1.08 4.88
C VAL A 55 6.85 -0.15 4.23
N PHE A 56 7.65 -0.98 3.57
CA PHE A 56 7.16 -2.18 2.89
C PHE A 56 6.58 -3.22 3.85
N ASP A 57 7.11 -3.32 5.08
CA ASP A 57 6.58 -4.24 6.09
C ASP A 57 5.18 -3.79 6.55
N ALA A 58 4.97 -2.49 6.76
CA ALA A 58 3.65 -1.95 7.08
C ALA A 58 2.66 -2.10 5.92
N VAL A 59 3.10 -1.87 4.67
CA VAL A 59 2.27 -2.15 3.48
C VAL A 59 1.86 -3.63 3.46
N GLY A 60 2.81 -4.54 3.66
CA GLY A 60 2.55 -5.98 3.69
C GLY A 60 1.55 -6.37 4.78
N HIS A 61 1.67 -5.77 5.96
CA HIS A 61 0.76 -5.98 7.09
C HIS A 61 -0.67 -5.53 6.79
N LEU A 62 -0.85 -4.33 6.25
CA LEU A 62 -2.17 -3.82 5.84
C LEU A 62 -2.77 -4.66 4.70
N LEU A 63 -1.94 -5.06 3.73
CA LEU A 63 -2.35 -5.93 2.62
C LEU A 63 -2.73 -7.35 3.06
N ALA A 64 -2.19 -7.85 4.17
CA ALA A 64 -2.58 -9.12 4.77
C ALA A 64 -3.90 -9.00 5.55
N SER A 65 -4.28 -7.78 5.93
CA SER A 65 -5.48 -7.47 6.70
C SER A 65 -6.68 -7.08 5.82
N THR A 66 -6.49 -6.93 4.50
CA THR A 66 -7.52 -6.57 3.53
C THR A 66 -7.57 -7.58 2.37
N ARG A 67 -8.69 -7.62 1.65
CA ARG A 67 -8.93 -8.60 0.56
C ARG A 67 -8.87 -7.97 -0.83
N THR A 68 -9.32 -6.74 -0.95
CA THR A 68 -9.57 -6.01 -2.21
C THR A 68 -9.06 -4.58 -2.20
N ALA A 69 -8.91 -3.97 -1.02
CA ALA A 69 -8.44 -2.60 -0.89
C ALA A 69 -7.01 -2.45 -1.45
N THR A 70 -6.77 -1.38 -2.21
CA THR A 70 -5.42 -1.03 -2.64
C THR A 70 -4.68 -0.36 -1.49
N VAL A 71 -3.51 -0.88 -1.12
CA VAL A 71 -2.62 -0.21 -0.15
C VAL A 71 -1.51 0.48 -0.93
N ALA A 72 -1.29 1.76 -0.65
CA ALA A 72 -0.30 2.57 -1.33
C ALA A 72 0.43 3.51 -0.36
N THR A 73 1.60 3.99 -0.78
CA THR A 73 2.36 5.01 -0.06
C THR A 73 2.03 6.40 -0.63
N GLY A 74 1.83 7.37 0.25
CA GLY A 74 1.61 8.77 -0.11
C GLY A 74 2.39 9.68 0.83
N ILE A 75 3.68 9.94 0.63
CA ILE A 75 4.57 9.53 -0.49
C ILE A 75 5.39 8.26 -0.18
N LEU A 76 6.16 7.75 -1.17
CA LEU A 76 7.35 6.92 -0.94
C LEU A 76 8.60 7.81 -1.01
N ASN A 77 9.49 7.71 -0.03
CA ASN A 77 10.64 8.60 0.08
C ASN A 77 11.86 8.09 -0.71
N LEU A 78 12.20 8.79 -1.80
CA LEU A 78 13.34 8.45 -2.67
C LEU A 78 14.72 8.49 -1.96
N TRP A 79 14.81 9.16 -0.81
CA TRP A 79 16.04 9.23 -0.04
C TRP A 79 16.22 8.03 0.91
N MET A 80 15.17 7.22 1.09
CA MET A 80 15.17 6.04 1.96
C MET A 80 15.18 4.73 1.17
N HIS A 81 14.73 4.75 -0.09
CA HIS A 81 14.54 3.54 -0.90
C HIS A 81 15.18 3.67 -2.27
N THR A 82 15.91 2.63 -2.68
CA THR A 82 16.47 2.56 -4.04
C THR A 82 15.38 2.17 -5.05
N PRO A 83 15.51 2.56 -6.34
CA PRO A 83 14.61 2.09 -7.38
C PRO A 83 14.55 0.57 -7.49
N GLU A 84 15.69 -0.13 -7.33
CA GLU A 84 15.80 -1.58 -7.42
C GLU A 84 15.04 -2.26 -6.26
N GLU A 85 15.26 -1.81 -5.03
CA GLU A 85 14.52 -2.31 -3.87
C GLU A 85 13.03 -2.06 -4.01
N THR A 86 12.65 -0.84 -4.41
CA THR A 86 11.25 -0.46 -4.60
C THR A 86 10.59 -1.35 -5.66
N ALA A 87 11.27 -1.59 -6.79
CA ALA A 87 10.77 -2.44 -7.85
C ALA A 87 10.64 -3.90 -7.40
N GLU A 88 11.54 -4.41 -6.55
CA GLU A 88 11.43 -5.78 -6.03
C GLU A 88 10.27 -5.91 -5.04
N ARG A 89 10.19 -4.99 -4.06
CA ARG A 89 9.21 -5.05 -2.96
C ARG A 89 7.77 -4.74 -3.39
N SER A 90 7.57 -4.02 -4.50
CA SER A 90 6.24 -3.66 -5.02
C SER A 90 5.70 -4.64 -6.06
N ARG A 91 6.45 -5.68 -6.42
CA ARG A 91 5.95 -6.79 -7.24
C ARG A 91 5.05 -7.66 -6.38
N ARG A 92 3.75 -7.42 -6.48
CA ARG A 92 2.72 -8.32 -6.02
C ARG A 92 2.25 -9.22 -7.16
#